data_AF-A0A183AQF6-F1
#
_entry.id   AF-A0A183AQF6-F1
#
_cell.length_a   1.000
_cell.length_b   1.000
_cell.length_c   1.000
_cell.angle_alpha   90.00
_cell.angle_beta   90.00
_cell.angle_gamma   90.00
#
_symmetry.space_group_name_H-M   'P 1'
#
loop_
_entity.id
_entity.type
_entity.pdbx_description
1 polymer ?
#
loop_
_entity_poly.entity_id
_entity_poly.type
_entity_poly.pdbx_seq_one_letter_code
_entity_poly.pdbx_strand_id
1 'polypeptide(L)'
;MQLSANETDDVQTNKGQGEGRTETEDEPGEIEEDRIEVRQDELLIAMPDLPDEPRYDSELSDESQPVDPDASDRFVSTVGATSVIDELEQLSYERKATTTEVAYLKHRYLKLCSCLTMSRDGEFELLQQAKHFTVELEKLHEALAKEDTYPENYNTQTDQLRGQLLQAENQRLEREEHLDELNYILEGLQEEKKMLQREYDRLPKEEETKHIRRQLEQSIEELKSENSRKSGETRQLIQTLKDAQEELSKEIKLTEEAKQKLETLNVSQTYLNFTTQADTGTVTLRELIALKPC
;
A
#
# COMPACT_ATOMS: atom_id res chain seq x y z
N MET A 1 3.64 -50.46 26.94
CA MET A 1 2.51 -50.11 26.05
C MET A 1 3.14 -49.83 24.68
N GLN A 2 3.06 -50.82 23.78
CA GLN A 2 2.36 -50.75 22.48
C GLN A 2 3.04 -49.73 21.53
N LEU A 3 3.96 -50.16 20.67
CA LEU A 3 3.75 -50.66 19.28
C LEU A 3 3.08 -49.63 18.37
N SER A 4 3.81 -49.13 17.37
CA SER A 4 3.58 -49.47 15.94
C SER A 4 4.39 -48.58 14.99
N ALA A 5 5.08 -49.22 14.06
CA ALA A 5 5.71 -48.65 12.88
C ALA A 5 4.67 -48.25 11.82
N ASN A 6 5.07 -47.40 10.86
CA ASN A 6 4.90 -47.68 9.43
C ASN A 6 5.68 -46.69 8.55
N GLU A 7 6.50 -47.25 7.68
CA GLU A 7 7.02 -46.66 6.44
C GLU A 7 5.90 -46.55 5.39
N THR A 8 6.03 -45.62 4.45
CA THR A 8 5.90 -45.88 3.00
C THR A 8 6.26 -44.63 2.19
N ASP A 9 7.13 -44.84 1.21
CA ASP A 9 7.46 -43.96 0.10
C ASP A 9 6.27 -43.78 -0.86
N ASP A 10 6.21 -42.66 -1.60
CA ASP A 10 6.22 -42.70 -3.06
C ASP A 10 6.31 -41.31 -3.72
N VAL A 11 7.08 -41.29 -4.80
CA VAL A 11 7.40 -40.19 -5.73
C VAL A 11 6.57 -40.38 -7.01
N GLN A 12 6.08 -39.30 -7.64
CA GLN A 12 6.05 -39.03 -9.11
C GLN A 12 4.99 -37.98 -9.52
N THR A 13 5.42 -36.78 -9.95
CA THR A 13 5.53 -36.27 -11.36
C THR A 13 4.24 -35.90 -12.13
N ASN A 14 4.08 -34.59 -12.35
CA ASN A 14 4.03 -33.88 -13.65
C ASN A 14 2.84 -34.04 -14.65
N LYS A 15 2.19 -32.90 -14.98
CA LYS A 15 1.56 -32.45 -16.26
C LYS A 15 0.57 -31.30 -15.92
N GLY A 16 0.54 -30.11 -16.51
CA GLY A 16 1.10 -29.59 -17.76
C GLY A 16 0.01 -29.41 -18.83
N GLN A 17 -0.78 -28.32 -18.75
CA GLN A 17 -1.58 -27.66 -19.81
C GLN A 17 -1.78 -26.20 -19.33
N GLY A 18 -1.57 -25.09 -20.05
CA GLY A 18 -1.39 -24.85 -21.48
C GLY A 18 -2.43 -23.81 -21.94
N GLU A 19 -1.96 -22.67 -22.47
CA GLU A 19 -2.68 -21.63 -23.25
C GLU A 19 -3.45 -20.55 -22.43
N GLY A 20 -3.31 -19.24 -22.65
CA GLY A 20 -2.66 -18.51 -23.75
C GLY A 20 -2.36 -17.05 -23.42
N ARG A 21 -1.45 -16.50 -24.22
CA ARG A 21 -1.06 -15.09 -24.35
C ARG A 21 -2.23 -14.22 -24.79
N THR A 22 -2.29 -13.00 -24.27
CA THR A 22 -2.32 -11.79 -25.13
C THR A 22 -1.44 -10.74 -24.49
N GLU A 23 -0.31 -10.47 -25.16
CA GLU A 23 0.48 -9.26 -25.02
C GLU A 23 -0.35 -8.09 -25.58
N THR A 24 -0.52 -7.03 -24.81
CA THR A 24 -0.80 -5.68 -25.34
C THR A 24 0.17 -4.73 -24.67
N GLU A 25 1.11 -4.24 -25.48
CA GLU A 25 1.94 -3.06 -25.25
C GLU A 25 1.05 -1.79 -25.25
N ASP A 26 1.66 -0.66 -24.86
CA ASP A 26 1.18 0.73 -24.99
C ASP A 26 0.15 1.16 -23.90
N GLU A 27 0.26 2.26 -23.14
CA GLU A 27 1.03 3.52 -23.19
C GLU A 27 1.00 4.13 -21.75
N PRO A 28 1.85 5.13 -21.41
CA PRO A 28 1.75 5.83 -20.14
C PRO A 28 0.52 6.76 -20.15
N GLY A 29 -0.55 6.31 -19.48
CA GLY A 29 -1.77 7.09 -19.28
C GLY A 29 -1.47 8.41 -18.58
N GLU A 30 -1.88 9.48 -19.24
CA GLU A 30 -1.89 10.86 -18.76
C GLU A 30 -2.60 10.96 -17.42
N ILE A 31 -2.05 11.79 -16.53
CA ILE A 31 -2.71 12.20 -15.29
C ILE A 31 -3.90 13.08 -15.70
N GLU A 32 -5.09 12.48 -15.83
CA GLU A 32 -6.34 13.23 -15.84
C GLU A 32 -6.54 13.82 -14.44
N GLU A 33 -6.34 15.13 -14.33
CA GLU A 33 -6.88 15.92 -13.24
C GLU A 33 -8.41 15.74 -13.26
N ASP A 34 -8.92 14.87 -12.40
CA ASP A 34 -10.34 14.82 -12.05
C ASP A 34 -10.74 16.16 -11.43
N ARG A 35 -11.11 17.10 -12.31
CA ARG A 35 -12.02 18.18 -11.97
C ARG A 35 -13.29 17.52 -11.47
N ILE A 36 -13.46 17.53 -10.17
CA ILE A 36 -14.76 17.31 -9.52
C ILE A 36 -15.69 18.41 -10.05
N GLU A 37 -16.39 18.13 -11.15
CA GLU A 37 -17.58 18.88 -11.53
C GLU A 37 -18.64 18.57 -10.48
N VAL A 38 -18.72 19.43 -9.48
CA VAL A 38 -19.84 19.46 -8.53
C VAL A 38 -21.10 19.72 -9.36
N ARG A 39 -21.81 18.65 -9.71
CA ARG A 39 -23.19 18.74 -10.20
C ARG A 39 -23.99 19.47 -9.14
N GLN A 40 -24.43 20.68 -9.46
CA GLN A 40 -25.23 21.53 -8.56
C GLN A 40 -26.61 20.93 -8.22
N ASP A 41 -26.93 19.76 -8.77
CA ASP A 41 -28.25 19.15 -8.71
C ASP A 41 -28.41 18.09 -7.60
N GLU A 42 -27.39 17.84 -6.77
CA GLU A 42 -27.47 16.87 -5.64
C GLU A 42 -27.29 17.48 -4.24
N LEU A 43 -27.35 18.81 -4.11
CA LEU A 43 -27.54 19.44 -2.79
C LEU A 43 -29.05 19.50 -2.46
N LEU A 44 -29.67 18.33 -2.37
CA LEU A 44 -30.96 18.19 -1.69
C LEU A 44 -30.71 18.26 -0.17
N ILE A 45 -30.51 19.48 0.33
CA ILE A 45 -30.69 19.75 1.75
C ILE A 45 -32.16 19.46 2.01
N ALA A 46 -32.45 18.36 2.72
CA ALA A 46 -33.78 18.06 3.19
C ALA A 46 -34.27 19.26 3.99
N MET A 47 -35.22 20.01 3.43
CA MET A 47 -35.96 20.95 4.25
C MET A 47 -36.71 20.11 5.27
N PRO A 48 -36.56 20.37 6.58
CA PRO A 48 -37.40 19.71 7.57
C PRO A 48 -38.85 20.05 7.24
N ASP A 49 -39.70 19.03 7.15
CA ASP A 49 -41.14 19.19 6.97
C ASP A 49 -41.62 20.20 8.03
N LEU A 50 -42.16 21.33 7.57
CA LEU A 50 -42.84 22.25 8.46
C LEU A 50 -43.93 21.44 9.18
N PRO A 51 -43.98 21.43 10.52
CA PRO A 51 -45.12 20.86 11.20
C PRO A 51 -46.36 21.60 10.72
N ASP A 52 -47.38 20.85 10.29
CA ASP A 52 -48.69 21.35 9.92
C ASP A 52 -49.11 22.44 10.92
N GLU A 53 -49.45 23.63 10.42
CA GLU A 53 -50.00 24.69 11.26
C GLU A 53 -51.12 24.09 12.11
N PRO A 54 -51.03 24.12 13.45
CA PRO A 54 -52.14 23.70 14.26
C PRO A 54 -53.30 24.64 13.92
N ARG A 55 -54.39 24.07 13.40
CA ARG A 55 -55.71 24.72 13.41
C ARG A 55 -55.95 25.17 14.85
N TYR A 56 -55.91 26.47 15.06
CA TYR A 56 -56.31 27.09 16.31
C TYR A 56 -57.82 26.89 16.49
N ASP A 57 -58.21 25.75 17.06
CA ASP A 57 -59.49 25.64 17.73
C ASP A 57 -59.43 26.56 18.95
N SER A 58 -60.04 27.73 18.80
CA SER A 58 -60.24 28.69 19.89
C SER A 58 -61.25 28.13 20.89
N GLU A 59 -60.80 27.20 21.74
CA GLU A 59 -61.47 26.95 23.01
C GLU A 59 -61.02 28.02 24.01
N LEU A 60 -61.85 29.07 24.07
CA LEU A 60 -61.86 30.09 25.10
C LEU A 60 -62.09 29.43 26.47
N SER A 61 -61.02 29.14 27.20
CA SER A 61 -61.09 28.97 28.65
C SER A 61 -61.11 30.36 29.31
N ASP A 62 -62.32 30.76 29.65
CA ASP A 62 -62.68 31.91 30.49
C ASP A 62 -62.11 31.71 31.90
N GLU A 63 -60.90 32.20 32.14
CA GLU A 63 -60.28 32.25 33.46
C GLU A 63 -60.35 33.69 33.97
N SER A 64 -61.53 34.02 34.49
CA SER A 64 -61.83 35.28 35.17
C SER A 64 -61.00 35.42 36.45
N GLN A 65 -59.97 36.28 36.41
CA GLN A 65 -59.39 36.90 37.60
C GLN A 65 -59.97 38.30 37.84
N PRO A 66 -60.15 38.71 39.10
CA PRO A 66 -60.89 39.91 39.46
C PRO A 66 -59.98 41.13 39.29
N VAL A 67 -60.27 41.96 38.28
CA VAL A 67 -59.65 43.27 38.14
C VAL A 67 -60.66 44.33 38.58
N ASP A 68 -60.20 45.16 39.50
CA ASP A 68 -60.94 46.15 40.28
C ASP A 68 -61.95 47.01 39.51
N PRO A 69 -63.06 47.40 40.16
CA PRO A 69 -64.15 48.12 39.54
C PRO A 69 -63.84 49.61 39.51
N ASP A 70 -62.96 50.05 38.61
CA ASP A 70 -62.92 51.46 38.21
C ASP A 70 -63.69 51.66 36.90
N ALA A 71 -64.96 51.22 36.94
CA ALA A 71 -65.97 51.48 35.92
C ALA A 71 -66.69 52.81 36.16
N SER A 72 -66.03 53.79 36.81
CA SER A 72 -66.61 55.09 37.12
C SER A 72 -66.52 56.10 35.98
N ASP A 73 -65.62 55.90 35.00
CA ASP A 73 -65.30 56.96 34.02
C ASP A 73 -65.87 56.70 32.61
N ARG A 74 -66.59 55.60 32.43
CA ARG A 74 -67.22 55.22 31.15
C ARG A 74 -68.56 55.91 30.88
N PHE A 75 -69.13 56.55 31.89
CA PHE A 75 -70.17 57.55 31.70
C PHE A 75 -69.52 58.91 31.83
N VAL A 76 -68.99 59.47 30.73
CA VAL A 76 -69.21 60.92 30.61
C VAL A 76 -70.70 61.09 30.61
N SER A 77 -71.12 61.56 31.78
CA SER A 77 -72.44 61.43 32.27
C SER A 77 -73.38 62.00 31.22
N THR A 78 -74.24 61.14 30.68
CA THR A 78 -75.48 61.57 30.04
C THR A 78 -76.22 62.59 30.93
N VAL A 79 -75.97 62.55 32.25
CA VAL A 79 -76.38 63.54 33.26
C VAL A 79 -75.76 64.94 33.04
N GLY A 80 -74.49 65.06 32.64
CA GLY A 80 -73.86 66.34 32.33
C GLY A 80 -74.30 66.90 30.97
N ALA A 81 -74.49 66.00 29.99
CA ALA A 81 -74.99 66.39 28.67
C ALA A 81 -76.43 66.89 28.68
N THR A 82 -77.27 66.27 29.49
CA THR A 82 -78.65 66.73 29.73
C THR A 82 -78.65 68.05 30.52
N SER A 83 -77.84 68.19 31.57
CA SER A 83 -77.70 69.45 32.32
C SER A 83 -77.33 70.66 31.46
N VAL A 84 -76.36 70.53 30.54
CA VAL A 84 -75.96 71.64 29.65
C VAL A 84 -77.05 71.96 28.62
N ILE A 85 -77.76 70.94 28.11
CA ILE A 85 -78.87 71.14 27.18
C ILE A 85 -80.04 71.84 27.88
N ASP A 86 -80.33 71.48 29.12
CA ASP A 86 -81.39 72.07 29.94
C ASP A 86 -81.08 73.54 30.30
N GLU A 87 -79.82 73.85 30.63
CA GLU A 87 -79.36 75.24 30.84
C GLU A 87 -79.47 76.08 29.54
N LEU A 88 -79.13 75.50 28.38
CA LEU A 88 -79.30 76.15 27.09
C LEU A 88 -80.78 76.39 26.75
N GLU A 89 -81.68 75.49 27.17
CA GLU A 89 -83.14 75.70 27.06
C GLU A 89 -83.62 76.81 27.98
N GLN A 90 -83.13 76.85 29.22
CA GLN A 90 -83.45 77.90 30.18
C GLN A 90 -83.07 79.30 29.68
N LEU A 91 -81.93 79.44 28.99
CA LEU A 91 -81.53 80.69 28.35
C LEU A 91 -82.49 81.15 27.23
N SER A 92 -83.14 80.20 26.54
CA SER A 92 -84.22 80.50 25.59
C SER A 92 -85.49 80.95 26.30
N TYR A 93 -85.86 80.31 27.42
CA TYR A 93 -87.03 80.69 28.23
C TYR A 93 -86.87 82.08 28.86
N GLU A 94 -85.66 82.45 29.27
CA GLU A 94 -85.31 83.77 29.82
C GLU A 94 -85.15 84.87 28.74
N ARG A 95 -85.35 84.55 27.44
CA ARG A 95 -85.15 85.43 26.27
C ARG A 95 -83.74 86.04 26.13
N LYS A 96 -82.74 85.45 26.78
CA LYS A 96 -81.33 85.92 26.72
C LYS A 96 -80.62 85.48 25.44
N ALA A 97 -81.14 84.46 24.75
CA ALA A 97 -80.66 83.99 23.46
C ALA A 97 -81.84 83.67 22.54
N THR A 98 -81.64 83.78 21.22
CA THR A 98 -82.67 83.40 20.25
C THR A 98 -82.78 81.87 20.13
N THR A 99 -83.95 81.35 19.81
CA THR A 99 -84.17 79.90 19.63
C THR A 99 -83.25 79.28 18.58
N THR A 100 -82.88 80.05 17.55
CA THR A 100 -81.93 79.64 16.51
C THR A 100 -80.50 79.52 17.03
N GLU A 101 -80.05 80.43 17.89
CA GLU A 101 -78.72 80.36 18.53
C GLU A 101 -78.64 79.18 19.50
N VAL A 102 -79.71 78.94 20.28
CA VAL A 102 -79.79 77.79 21.20
C VAL A 102 -79.77 76.47 20.43
N ALA A 103 -80.51 76.37 19.31
CA ALA A 103 -80.47 75.18 18.44
C ALA A 103 -79.07 74.95 17.85
N TYR A 104 -78.39 76.02 17.41
CA TYR A 104 -77.02 75.95 16.90
C TYR A 104 -76.03 75.50 17.99
N LEU A 105 -76.11 76.06 19.20
CA LEU A 105 -75.26 75.68 20.33
C LEU A 105 -75.49 74.24 20.76
N LYS A 106 -76.74 73.78 20.83
CA LYS A 106 -77.06 72.36 21.09
C LYS A 106 -76.49 71.44 20.03
N HIS A 107 -76.65 71.78 18.75
CA HIS A 107 -76.08 70.98 17.67
C HIS A 107 -74.55 70.88 17.79
N ARG A 108 -73.87 72.00 18.06
CA ARG A 108 -72.41 72.04 18.26
C ARG A 108 -71.99 71.24 19.50
N TYR A 109 -72.74 71.35 20.58
CA TYR A 109 -72.51 70.61 21.81
C TYR A 109 -72.64 69.10 21.59
N LEU A 110 -73.73 68.65 20.98
CA LEU A 110 -73.94 67.23 20.65
C LEU A 110 -72.87 66.69 19.70
N LYS A 111 -72.46 67.47 18.70
CA LYS A 111 -71.33 67.10 17.82
C LYS A 111 -70.03 66.94 18.60
N LEU A 112 -69.74 67.83 19.54
CA LEU A 112 -68.57 67.72 20.41
C LEU A 112 -68.64 66.49 21.30
N CYS A 113 -69.79 66.20 21.92
CA CYS A 113 -70.01 64.98 22.69
C CYS A 113 -69.78 63.73 21.83
N SER A 114 -70.31 63.70 20.61
CA SER A 114 -70.07 62.59 19.68
C SER A 114 -68.59 62.42 19.33
N CYS A 115 -67.88 63.51 19.04
CA CYS A 115 -66.43 63.45 18.77
C CYS A 115 -65.64 62.98 20.00
N LEU A 116 -66.03 63.40 21.20
CA LEU A 116 -65.39 62.99 22.45
C LEU A 116 -65.62 61.50 22.72
N THR A 117 -66.83 60.99 22.50
CA THR A 117 -67.12 59.55 22.60
C THR A 117 -66.28 58.75 21.60
N MET A 118 -66.26 59.15 20.33
CA MET A 118 -65.42 58.48 19.32
C MET A 118 -63.93 58.51 19.68
N SER A 119 -63.43 59.61 20.22
CA SER A 119 -62.04 59.71 20.66
C SER A 119 -61.73 58.77 21.82
N ARG A 120 -62.65 58.63 22.78
CA ARG A 120 -62.48 57.72 23.93
C ARG A 120 -62.59 56.26 23.55
N ASP A 121 -63.52 55.92 22.66
CA ASP A 121 -63.65 54.56 22.15
C ASP A 121 -62.38 54.17 21.38
N GLY A 122 -61.85 55.07 20.55
CA GLY A 122 -60.57 54.87 19.86
C GLY A 122 -59.36 54.75 20.80
N GLU A 123 -59.29 55.58 21.85
CA GLU A 123 -58.26 55.46 22.89
C GLU A 123 -58.34 54.11 23.61
N PHE A 124 -59.55 53.67 23.94
CA PHE A 124 -59.80 52.41 24.60
C PHE A 124 -59.42 51.21 23.72
N GLU A 125 -59.76 51.23 22.43
CA GLU A 125 -59.34 50.21 21.46
C GLU A 125 -57.81 50.14 21.34
N LEU A 126 -57.16 51.30 21.23
CA LEU A 126 -55.69 51.37 21.14
C LEU A 126 -55.03 50.81 22.40
N LEU A 127 -55.60 51.09 23.57
CA LEU A 127 -55.12 50.54 24.84
C LEU A 127 -55.26 49.02 24.90
N GLN A 128 -56.36 48.47 24.38
CA GLN A 128 -56.53 47.02 24.29
C GLN A 128 -55.50 46.38 23.35
N GLN A 129 -55.27 46.98 22.19
CA GLN A 129 -54.25 46.51 21.24
C GLN A 129 -52.85 46.57 21.85
N ALA A 130 -52.51 47.64 22.55
CA ALA A 130 -51.23 47.76 23.25
C ALA A 130 -51.05 46.63 24.28
N LYS A 131 -52.07 46.33 25.09
CA LYS A 131 -52.03 45.20 26.04
C LYS A 131 -51.84 43.86 25.34
N HIS A 132 -52.55 43.63 24.24
CA HIS A 132 -52.41 42.42 23.44
C HIS A 132 -50.99 42.24 22.92
N PHE A 133 -50.41 43.28 22.30
CA PHE A 133 -49.04 43.22 21.78
C PHE A 133 -47.99 43.06 22.88
N THR A 134 -48.20 43.63 24.08
CA THR A 134 -47.29 43.38 25.22
C THR A 134 -47.25 41.90 25.59
N VAL A 135 -48.41 41.24 25.67
CA VAL A 135 -48.48 39.80 25.98
C VAL A 135 -47.84 38.96 24.87
N GLU A 136 -48.04 39.32 23.60
CA GLU A 136 -47.36 38.62 22.50
C GLU A 136 -45.84 38.80 22.53
N LEU A 137 -45.37 40.00 22.84
CA LEU A 137 -43.94 40.27 22.99
C LEU A 137 -43.32 39.47 24.14
N GLU A 138 -44.01 39.36 25.27
CA GLU A 138 -43.56 38.53 26.40
C GLU A 138 -43.45 37.06 25.99
N LYS A 139 -44.46 36.51 25.28
CA LYS A 139 -44.43 35.13 24.76
C LYS A 139 -43.27 34.90 23.80
N LEU A 140 -43.05 35.83 22.86
CA LEU A 140 -41.93 35.74 21.92
C LEU A 140 -40.59 35.82 22.64
N HIS A 141 -40.48 36.67 23.67
CA HIS A 141 -39.26 36.79 24.46
C HIS A 141 -38.97 35.50 25.25
N GLU A 142 -39.99 34.87 25.83
CA GLU A 142 -39.85 33.56 26.47
C GLU A 142 -39.45 32.44 25.50
N ALA A 143 -39.99 32.45 24.27
CA ALA A 143 -39.62 31.50 23.24
C ALA A 143 -38.15 31.69 22.80
N LEU A 144 -37.72 32.93 22.60
CA LEU A 144 -36.35 33.26 22.24
C LEU A 144 -35.37 32.95 23.37
N ALA A 145 -35.75 33.18 24.62
CA ALA A 145 -34.94 32.77 25.78
C ALA A 145 -34.75 31.24 25.85
N LYS A 146 -35.74 30.44 25.44
CA LYS A 146 -35.60 28.97 25.33
C LYS A 146 -34.64 28.57 24.22
N GLU A 147 -34.60 29.32 23.13
CA GLU A 147 -33.67 29.11 22.00
C GLU A 147 -32.25 29.58 22.34
N ASP A 148 -32.06 30.66 23.10
CA ASP A 148 -30.75 31.04 23.67
C ASP A 148 -30.29 30.05 24.75
N THR A 149 -31.23 29.29 25.33
CA THR A 149 -30.95 28.12 26.17
C THR A 149 -30.82 26.84 25.33
N TYR A 150 -30.52 26.95 24.03
CA TYR A 150 -30.06 25.80 23.25
C TYR A 150 -28.78 25.29 23.92
N PRO A 151 -28.71 24.01 24.30
CA PRO A 151 -27.63 23.54 25.13
C PRO A 151 -26.32 23.50 24.33
N GLU A 152 -25.54 24.58 24.38
CA GLU A 152 -24.16 24.62 23.83
C GLU A 152 -23.24 23.56 24.47
N ASN A 153 -23.65 22.95 25.59
CA ASN A 153 -22.82 22.08 26.41
C ASN A 153 -23.37 20.65 26.62
N TYR A 154 -24.46 20.25 25.95
CA TYR A 154 -24.83 18.83 25.99
C TYR A 154 -24.08 18.08 24.90
N ASN A 155 -23.39 17.02 25.30
CA ASN A 155 -22.90 15.95 24.45
C ASN A 155 -24.09 15.26 23.77
N THR A 156 -24.69 15.96 22.81
CA THR A 156 -25.91 15.53 22.14
C THR A 156 -25.63 14.22 21.43
N GLN A 157 -26.68 13.43 21.16
CA GLN A 157 -26.51 12.22 20.36
C GLN A 157 -25.78 12.52 19.04
N THR A 158 -26.04 13.69 18.44
CA THR A 158 -25.36 14.18 17.24
C THR A 158 -23.86 14.37 17.45
N ASP A 159 -23.43 14.95 18.57
CA ASP A 159 -22.00 15.11 18.88
C ASP A 159 -21.30 13.78 19.12
N GLN A 160 -21.99 12.84 19.79
CA GLN A 160 -21.48 11.48 19.99
C GLN A 160 -21.32 10.75 18.65
N LEU A 161 -22.33 10.84 17.77
CA LEU A 161 -22.28 10.26 16.43
C LEU A 161 -21.18 10.90 15.58
N ARG A 162 -21.00 12.22 15.67
CA ARG A 162 -19.90 12.92 15.00
C ARG A 162 -18.54 12.44 15.51
N GLY A 163 -18.39 12.27 16.82
CA GLY A 163 -17.17 11.71 17.42
C GLY A 163 -16.90 10.28 16.96
N GLN A 164 -17.92 9.42 16.94
CA GLN A 164 -17.82 8.05 16.44
C GLN A 164 -17.46 8.00 14.96
N LEU A 165 -18.05 8.86 14.13
CA LEU A 165 -17.74 8.97 12.71
C LEU A 165 -16.28 9.37 12.49
N LEU A 166 -15.82 10.42 13.17
CA LEU A 166 -14.42 10.86 13.09
C LEU A 166 -13.45 9.76 13.55
N GLN A 167 -13.79 9.05 14.63
CA GLN A 167 -12.98 7.93 15.11
C GLN A 167 -12.93 6.78 14.10
N ALA A 168 -14.07 6.43 13.49
CA ALA A 168 -14.15 5.39 12.48
C ALA A 168 -13.35 5.75 11.22
N GLU A 169 -13.42 7.01 10.77
CA GLU A 169 -12.67 7.51 9.62
C GLU A 169 -11.15 7.47 9.88
N ASN A 170 -10.72 7.92 11.05
CA ASN A 170 -9.30 7.86 11.43
C ASN A 170 -8.79 6.41 11.47
N GLN A 171 -9.57 5.48 12.03
CA GLN A 171 -9.20 4.06 12.02
C GLN A 171 -9.21 3.46 10.61
N ARG A 172 -10.09 3.95 9.71
CA ARG A 172 -10.12 3.52 8.32
C ARG A 172 -8.82 3.93 7.61
N LEU A 173 -8.42 5.20 7.77
CA LEU A 173 -7.17 5.73 7.22
C LEU A 173 -5.94 5.00 7.77
N GLU A 174 -5.86 4.78 9.08
CA GLU A 174 -4.74 4.02 9.70
C GLU A 174 -4.62 2.60 9.12
N ARG A 175 -5.75 1.92 8.89
CA ARG A 175 -5.74 0.59 8.25
C ARG A 175 -5.35 0.63 6.77
N GLU A 176 -5.70 1.71 6.07
CA GLU A 176 -5.35 1.92 4.66
C GLU A 176 -3.84 2.12 4.52
N GLU A 177 -3.25 3.00 5.34
CA GLU A 177 -1.80 3.20 5.40
C GLU A 177 -1.05 1.88 5.71
N HIS A 178 -1.53 1.12 6.71
CA HIS A 178 -0.95 -0.18 7.01
C HIS A 178 -1.11 -1.21 5.90
N LEU A 179 -2.21 -1.16 5.13
CA LEU A 179 -2.39 -2.03 3.97
C LEU A 179 -1.37 -1.70 2.88
N ASP A 180 -1.13 -0.42 2.62
CA ASP A 180 -0.13 0.03 1.65
C ASP A 180 1.28 -0.41 2.06
N GLU A 181 1.64 -0.27 3.33
CA GLU A 181 2.90 -0.77 3.88
C GLU A 181 3.06 -2.30 3.69
N LEU A 182 2.00 -3.06 3.99
CA LEU A 182 2.01 -4.50 3.84
C LEU A 182 2.10 -4.93 2.37
N ASN A 183 1.40 -4.23 1.47
CA ASN A 183 1.46 -4.48 0.04
C ASN A 183 2.88 -4.24 -0.50
N TYR A 184 3.52 -3.14 -0.10
CA TYR A 184 4.90 -2.85 -0.47
C TYR A 184 5.87 -3.97 -0.01
N ILE A 185 5.73 -4.43 1.23
CA ILE A 185 6.54 -5.54 1.75
C ILE A 185 6.28 -6.83 0.97
N LEU A 186 5.00 -7.12 0.68
CA LEU A 186 4.58 -8.31 -0.02
C LEU A 186 5.15 -8.35 -1.44
N GLU A 187 5.10 -7.23 -2.17
CA GLU A 187 5.72 -7.08 -3.49
C GLU A 187 7.23 -7.34 -3.42
N GLY A 188 7.93 -6.71 -2.47
CA GLY A 188 9.37 -6.94 -2.27
C GLY A 188 9.71 -8.41 -2.01
N LEU A 189 8.93 -9.09 -1.17
CA LEU A 189 9.13 -10.53 -0.90
C LEU A 189 8.81 -11.40 -2.12
N GLN A 190 7.83 -11.04 -2.94
CA GLN A 190 7.54 -11.74 -4.20
C GLN A 190 8.68 -11.61 -5.19
N GLU A 191 9.26 -10.42 -5.32
CA GLU A 191 10.44 -10.19 -6.15
C GLU A 191 11.65 -10.98 -5.67
N GLU A 192 11.91 -10.97 -4.35
CA GLU A 192 12.99 -11.75 -3.75
C GLU A 192 12.80 -13.24 -4.00
N LYS A 193 11.59 -13.78 -3.77
CA LYS A 193 11.25 -15.17 -4.09
C LYS A 193 11.53 -15.48 -5.56
N LYS A 194 11.14 -14.60 -6.47
CA LYS A 194 11.38 -14.77 -7.91
C LYS A 194 12.87 -14.77 -8.23
N MET A 195 13.66 -13.92 -7.59
CA MET A 195 15.13 -13.90 -7.73
C MET A 195 15.75 -15.20 -7.23
N LEU A 196 15.39 -15.63 -6.02
CA LEU A 196 15.88 -16.88 -5.43
C LEU A 196 15.49 -18.10 -6.26
N GLN A 197 14.29 -18.11 -6.83
CA GLN A 197 13.87 -19.20 -7.71
C GLN A 197 14.69 -19.25 -9.00
N ARG A 198 15.00 -18.10 -9.61
CA ARG A 198 15.92 -18.06 -10.76
C ARG A 198 17.32 -18.54 -10.41
N GLU A 199 17.85 -18.18 -9.23
CA GLU A 199 19.15 -18.69 -8.78
C GLU A 199 19.11 -20.19 -8.49
N TYR A 200 18.02 -20.68 -7.90
CA TYR A 200 17.78 -22.11 -7.70
C TYR A 200 17.77 -22.87 -9.03
N ASP A 201 17.09 -22.34 -10.05
CA ASP A 201 17.02 -22.96 -11.39
C ASP A 201 18.36 -22.97 -12.13
N ARG A 202 19.31 -22.10 -11.75
CA ARG A 202 20.68 -22.09 -12.30
C ARG A 202 21.57 -23.15 -11.68
N LEU A 203 21.25 -23.64 -10.49
CA LEU A 203 22.03 -24.70 -9.87
C LEU A 203 21.86 -26.01 -10.68
N PRO A 204 22.95 -26.77 -10.91
CA PRO A 204 22.86 -28.05 -11.60
C PRO A 204 21.87 -28.95 -10.90
N LYS A 205 20.99 -29.59 -11.67
CA LYS A 205 20.02 -30.53 -11.08
C LYS A 205 20.78 -31.70 -10.46
N GLU A 206 20.18 -32.32 -9.43
CA GLU A 206 20.80 -33.45 -8.76
C GLU A 206 21.11 -34.59 -9.74
N GLU A 207 20.26 -34.79 -10.75
CA GLU A 207 20.45 -35.77 -11.81
C GLU A 207 21.67 -35.48 -12.69
N GLU A 208 21.86 -34.22 -13.11
CA GLU A 208 23.02 -33.78 -13.88
C GLU A 208 24.30 -33.95 -13.06
N THR A 209 24.24 -33.59 -11.77
CA THR A 209 25.36 -33.75 -10.84
C THR A 209 25.72 -35.23 -10.65
N LYS A 210 24.71 -36.10 -10.53
CA LYS A 210 24.91 -37.57 -10.49
C LYS A 210 25.50 -38.09 -11.81
N HIS A 211 25.08 -37.56 -12.95
CA HIS A 211 25.62 -37.96 -14.24
C HIS A 211 27.09 -37.56 -14.39
N ILE A 212 27.44 -36.31 -14.08
CA ILE A 212 28.82 -35.82 -14.08
C ILE A 212 29.68 -36.64 -13.11
N ARG A 213 29.16 -36.96 -11.92
CA ARG A 213 29.86 -37.83 -10.96
C ARG A 213 30.16 -39.21 -11.55
N ARG A 214 29.18 -39.87 -12.16
CA ARG A 214 29.39 -41.19 -12.80
C ARG A 214 30.39 -41.12 -13.94
N GLN A 215 30.35 -40.08 -14.77
CA GLN A 215 31.34 -39.89 -15.84
C GLN A 215 32.75 -39.73 -15.29
N LEU A 216 32.93 -38.94 -14.22
CA LEU A 216 34.21 -38.78 -13.55
C LEU A 216 34.71 -40.09 -12.94
N GLU A 217 33.83 -40.85 -12.29
CA GLU A 217 34.16 -42.18 -11.74
C GLU A 217 34.63 -43.15 -12.84
N GLN A 218 33.94 -43.18 -13.98
CA GLN A 218 34.35 -43.98 -15.14
C GLN A 218 35.72 -43.53 -15.68
N SER A 219 35.94 -42.23 -15.87
CA SER A 219 37.22 -41.69 -16.33
C SER A 219 38.37 -42.02 -15.37
N ILE A 220 38.12 -41.95 -14.06
CA ILE A 220 39.11 -42.34 -13.04
C ILE A 220 39.47 -43.81 -13.17
N GLU A 221 38.49 -44.69 -13.38
CA GLU A 221 38.73 -46.13 -13.50
C GLU A 221 39.48 -46.47 -14.78
N GLU A 222 39.14 -45.83 -15.90
CA GLU A 222 39.88 -45.93 -17.15
C GLU A 222 41.34 -45.51 -16.98
N LEU A 223 41.60 -44.35 -16.38
CA LEU A 223 42.96 -43.87 -16.12
C LEU A 223 43.74 -44.79 -15.18
N LYS A 224 43.09 -45.37 -14.16
CA LYS A 224 43.73 -46.37 -13.28
C LYS A 224 44.12 -47.63 -14.03
N SER A 225 43.25 -48.14 -14.89
CA SER A 225 43.50 -49.33 -15.69
C SER A 225 44.64 -49.09 -16.68
N GLU A 226 44.67 -47.92 -17.34
CA GLU A 226 45.73 -47.53 -18.26
C GLU A 226 47.06 -47.37 -17.53
N ASN A 227 47.06 -46.73 -16.36
CA ASN A 227 48.26 -46.57 -15.54
C ASN A 227 48.81 -47.92 -15.07
N SER A 228 47.95 -48.86 -14.68
CA SER A 228 48.34 -50.22 -14.34
C SER A 228 48.93 -50.98 -15.53
N ARG A 229 48.36 -50.83 -16.73
CA ARG A 229 48.91 -51.38 -17.97
C ARG A 229 50.29 -50.81 -18.29
N LYS A 230 50.43 -49.48 -18.32
CA LYS A 230 51.72 -48.78 -18.57
C LYS A 230 52.78 -49.14 -17.53
N SER A 231 52.38 -49.28 -16.27
CA SER A 231 53.27 -49.75 -15.20
C SER A 231 53.75 -51.20 -15.43
N GLY A 232 52.88 -52.07 -15.96
CA GLY A 232 53.25 -53.42 -16.40
C GLY A 232 54.25 -53.42 -17.56
N GLU A 233 53.94 -52.67 -18.62
CA GLU A 233 54.80 -52.51 -19.80
C GLU A 233 56.18 -51.94 -19.41
N THR A 234 56.22 -50.94 -18.53
CA THR A 234 57.46 -50.36 -18.01
C THR A 234 58.30 -51.40 -17.29
N ARG A 235 57.69 -52.23 -16.42
CA ARG A 235 58.39 -53.32 -15.73
C ARG A 235 58.93 -54.37 -16.70
N GLN A 236 58.16 -54.72 -17.73
CA GLN A 236 58.58 -55.65 -18.77
C GLN A 236 59.76 -55.09 -19.57
N LEU A 237 59.70 -53.84 -20.01
CA LEU A 237 60.79 -53.16 -20.72
C LEU A 237 62.06 -53.07 -19.88
N ILE A 238 61.95 -52.76 -18.58
CA ILE A 238 63.09 -52.77 -17.65
C ILE A 238 63.72 -54.16 -17.60
N GLN A 239 62.91 -55.23 -17.55
CA GLN A 239 63.44 -56.60 -17.54
C GLN A 239 64.13 -56.95 -18.85
N THR A 240 63.51 -56.66 -20.00
CA THR A 240 64.12 -56.90 -21.32
C THR A 240 65.42 -56.12 -21.50
N LEU A 241 65.51 -54.88 -21.00
CA LEU A 241 66.76 -54.11 -21.01
C LEU A 241 67.85 -54.76 -20.14
N LYS A 242 67.49 -55.29 -18.97
CA LYS A 242 68.44 -56.04 -18.13
C LYS A 242 68.92 -57.30 -18.81
N ASP A 243 68.02 -58.10 -19.39
CA ASP A 243 68.38 -59.33 -20.08
C ASP A 243 69.31 -59.04 -21.28
N ALA A 244 69.01 -57.99 -22.07
CA ALA A 244 69.86 -57.54 -23.16
C ALA A 244 71.23 -57.03 -22.68
N GLN A 245 71.28 -56.31 -21.55
CA GLN A 245 72.53 -55.86 -20.93
C GLN A 245 73.38 -57.04 -20.44
N GLU A 246 72.76 -58.06 -19.86
CA GLU A 246 73.44 -59.30 -19.46
C GLU A 246 74.01 -60.03 -20.67
N GLU A 247 73.24 -60.18 -21.75
CA GLU A 247 73.72 -60.84 -22.98
C GLU A 247 74.87 -60.06 -23.63
N LEU A 248 74.75 -58.74 -23.75
CA LEU A 248 75.82 -57.87 -24.22
C LEU A 248 77.09 -58.03 -23.36
N SER A 249 76.95 -58.15 -22.04
CA SER A 249 78.11 -58.36 -21.15
C SER A 249 78.82 -59.70 -21.38
N LYS A 250 78.07 -60.75 -21.74
CA LYS A 250 78.64 -62.06 -22.12
C LYS A 250 79.36 -61.96 -23.46
N GLU A 251 78.75 -61.29 -24.43
CA GLU A 251 79.33 -61.12 -25.76
C GLU A 251 80.62 -60.28 -25.70
N ILE A 252 80.64 -59.20 -24.90
CA ILE A 252 81.86 -58.43 -24.61
C ILE A 252 82.96 -59.35 -24.06
N LYS A 253 82.68 -60.18 -23.05
CA LYS A 253 83.66 -61.13 -22.49
C LYS A 253 84.19 -62.11 -23.54
N LEU A 254 83.31 -62.69 -24.36
CA LEU A 254 83.72 -63.60 -25.44
C LEU A 254 84.58 -62.90 -26.49
N THR A 255 84.23 -61.66 -26.88
CA THR A 255 85.05 -60.88 -27.82
C THR A 255 86.42 -60.55 -27.23
N GLU A 256 86.50 -60.30 -25.93
CA GLU A 256 87.76 -60.01 -25.24
C GLU A 256 88.63 -61.27 -25.12
N GLU A 257 88.05 -62.42 -24.79
CA GLU A 257 88.74 -63.72 -24.84
C GLU A 257 89.24 -64.06 -26.25
N ALA A 258 88.43 -63.79 -27.28
CA ALA A 258 88.82 -64.01 -28.67
C ALA A 258 89.97 -63.07 -29.09
N LYS A 259 89.93 -61.80 -28.68
CA LYS A 259 91.04 -60.85 -28.88
C LYS A 259 92.33 -61.34 -28.21
N GLN A 260 92.27 -61.78 -26.95
CA GLN A 260 93.43 -62.34 -26.25
C GLN A 260 94.01 -63.58 -26.95
N LYS A 261 93.15 -64.48 -27.46
CA LYS A 261 93.57 -65.63 -28.26
C LYS A 261 94.25 -65.22 -29.57
N LEU A 262 93.72 -64.22 -30.27
CA LEU A 262 94.37 -63.69 -31.49
C LEU A 262 95.71 -63.05 -31.18
N GLU A 263 95.82 -62.33 -30.07
CA GLU A 263 97.07 -61.71 -29.63
C GLU A 263 98.14 -62.75 -29.27
N THR A 264 97.77 -63.79 -28.51
CA THR A 264 98.68 -64.92 -28.21
C THR A 264 99.09 -65.69 -29.47
N LEU A 265 98.18 -65.84 -30.44
CA LEU A 265 98.49 -66.48 -31.73
C LEU A 265 99.40 -65.61 -32.61
N ASN A 266 99.18 -64.29 -32.65
CA ASN A 266 100.08 -63.33 -33.31
C ASN A 266 101.47 -63.33 -32.67
N VAL A 267 101.56 -63.35 -31.33
CA VAL A 267 102.82 -63.51 -30.62
C VAL A 267 103.49 -64.84 -31.03
N SER A 268 102.76 -65.96 -31.00
CA SER A 268 103.30 -67.27 -31.43
C SER A 268 103.75 -67.27 -32.89
N GLN A 269 103.03 -66.60 -33.79
CA GLN A 269 103.37 -66.45 -35.20
C GLN A 269 104.61 -65.57 -35.40
N THR A 270 104.76 -64.48 -34.64
CA THR A 270 105.99 -63.67 -34.67
C THR A 270 107.20 -64.45 -34.15
N TYR A 271 107.03 -65.27 -33.10
CA TYR A 271 108.07 -66.20 -32.63
C TYR A 271 108.44 -67.25 -33.68
N LEU A 272 107.46 -67.86 -34.38
CA LEU A 272 107.70 -68.79 -35.49
C LEU A 272 108.41 -68.13 -36.68
N ASN A 273 108.02 -66.90 -37.04
CA ASN A 273 108.71 -66.13 -38.07
C ASN A 273 110.18 -65.86 -37.69
N PHE A 274 110.45 -65.65 -36.40
CA PHE A 274 111.81 -65.47 -35.86
C PHE A 274 112.64 -66.77 -35.91
N THR A 275 112.04 -67.95 -35.71
CA THR A 275 112.74 -69.25 -35.79
C THR A 275 112.89 -69.77 -37.22
N THR A 276 111.95 -69.48 -38.14
CA THR A 276 112.15 -69.72 -39.58
C THR A 276 113.26 -68.84 -40.18
N GLN A 277 113.59 -67.70 -39.57
CA GLN A 277 114.78 -66.92 -39.92
C GLN A 277 116.09 -67.51 -39.36
N ALA A 278 116.04 -68.42 -38.38
CA ALA A 278 117.23 -69.06 -37.81
C ALA A 278 117.65 -70.35 -38.53
N ASP A 279 116.71 -71.07 -39.16
CA ASP A 279 116.98 -72.39 -39.78
C ASP A 279 117.23 -72.37 -41.31
N THR A 280 117.08 -71.24 -41.99
CA THR A 280 117.56 -71.05 -43.38
C THR A 280 118.80 -70.17 -43.39
N GLY A 281 119.96 -70.80 -43.23
CA GLY A 281 121.26 -70.13 -43.26
C GLY A 281 121.57 -69.38 -44.56
N THR A 282 122.50 -68.44 -44.42
CA THR A 282 123.56 -68.11 -45.39
C THR A 282 123.19 -67.80 -46.85
N VAL A 283 123.32 -66.49 -47.14
CA VAL A 283 123.98 -65.90 -48.33
C VAL A 283 123.22 -65.93 -49.66
N THR A 284 122.90 -64.73 -50.16
CA THR A 284 123.52 -64.23 -51.39
C THR A 284 123.44 -62.70 -51.49
N LEU A 285 124.62 -62.10 -51.44
CA LEU A 285 124.92 -60.75 -51.90
C LEU A 285 124.74 -60.68 -53.42
N ARG A 286 123.78 -59.87 -53.89
CA ARG A 286 123.90 -58.93 -55.02
C ARG A 286 122.50 -58.49 -55.47
N GLU A 287 122.05 -57.35 -54.96
CA GLU A 287 121.69 -56.20 -55.80
C GLU A 287 121.50 -54.97 -54.89
N LEU A 288 122.44 -54.05 -55.06
CA LEU A 288 122.54 -52.75 -54.43
C LEU A 288 121.99 -51.74 -55.44
N ILE A 289 121.43 -50.61 -54.94
CA ILE A 289 121.24 -49.32 -55.64
C ILE A 289 119.88 -49.24 -56.38
N ALA A 290 118.97 -48.27 -56.19
CA ALA A 290 118.89 -47.00 -55.47
C ALA A 290 117.37 -46.70 -55.29
N LEU A 291 116.91 -45.95 -54.29
CA LEU A 291 116.95 -44.47 -54.29
C LEU A 291 116.54 -43.97 -52.90
N LYS A 292 117.25 -42.91 -52.52
CA LYS A 292 117.22 -42.16 -51.27
C LYS A 292 116.46 -40.82 -51.54
N PRO A 293 116.58 -39.79 -50.71
CA PRO A 293 115.68 -39.36 -49.63
C PRO A 293 114.89 -38.06 -49.95
N CYS A 294 113.86 -37.77 -49.13
CA CYS A 294 113.63 -36.49 -48.43
C CYS A 294 112.46 -36.66 -47.46
#